data_AF-A0A6B3IKF8-F1
#
_entry.id   AF-A0A6B3IKF8-F1
#
_cell.length_a   1.000
_cell.length_b   1.000
_cell.length_c   1.000
_cell.angle_alpha   90.00
_cell.angle_beta   90.00
_cell.angle_gamma   90.00
#
_symmetry.space_group_name_H-M   'P 1'
#
loop_
_entity.id
_entity.type
_entity.pdbx_description
1 polymer ?
#
loop_
_entity_poly.entity_id
_entity_poly.type
_entity_poly.pdbx_seq_one_letter_code
_entity_poly.pdbx_strand_id
1 'polypeptide(L)'
;LVVQNFFGVDYPTGVAIVHDLMNSRLRQFLHVAEVELPVLYDDFDLDAEAREVLAGYVLELKHWIAGILIWHRGCRRYREEDLRGGHAAPWHLSGPTGLGTSAAQVTRLMAQPAGSRG
;
A
#
# COMPACT_ATOMS: atom_id res chain seq x y z
N LEU A 1 -7.36 -10.43 -9.30
CA LEU A 1 -5.92 -10.09 -9.51
C LEU A 1 -5.62 -9.99 -11.01
N VAL A 2 -4.66 -9.16 -11.45
CA VAL A 2 -4.24 -9.13 -12.88
C VAL A 2 -3.91 -10.53 -13.39
N VAL A 3 -3.20 -11.32 -12.58
CA VAL A 3 -2.87 -12.72 -12.90
C VAL A 3 -4.09 -13.64 -13.05
N GLN A 4 -5.16 -13.42 -12.27
CA GLN A 4 -6.40 -14.22 -12.40
C GLN A 4 -7.07 -13.95 -13.73
N ASN A 5 -7.18 -12.67 -14.11
CA ASN A 5 -7.80 -12.28 -15.37
C ASN A 5 -6.96 -12.71 -16.58
N PHE A 6 -5.64 -12.53 -16.50
CA PHE A 6 -4.75 -12.85 -17.60
C PHE A 6 -4.63 -14.37 -17.84
N PHE A 7 -4.53 -15.17 -16.78
CA PHE A 7 -4.38 -16.62 -16.88
C PHE A 7 -5.70 -17.39 -16.79
N GLY A 8 -6.83 -16.72 -16.52
CA GLY A 8 -8.14 -17.37 -16.36
C GLY A 8 -8.22 -18.32 -15.17
N VAL A 9 -7.51 -18.03 -14.07
CA VAL A 9 -7.42 -18.90 -12.88
C VAL A 9 -8.24 -18.39 -11.70
N ASP A 10 -8.57 -19.28 -10.78
CA ASP A 10 -9.30 -18.94 -9.56
C ASP A 10 -8.48 -18.07 -8.59
N TYR A 11 -9.15 -17.59 -7.53
CA TYR A 11 -8.53 -16.66 -6.60
C TYR A 11 -7.30 -17.23 -5.88
N PRO A 12 -7.40 -18.42 -5.21
CA PRO A 12 -6.26 -19.02 -4.52
C PRO A 12 -5.07 -19.30 -5.44
N THR A 13 -5.31 -19.79 -6.66
CA THR A 13 -4.26 -20.03 -7.64
C THR A 13 -3.57 -18.74 -8.05
N GLY A 14 -4.35 -17.67 -8.29
CA GLY A 14 -3.79 -16.35 -8.57
C GLY A 14 -2.90 -15.81 -7.44
N VAL A 15 -3.28 -16.02 -6.18
CA VAL A 15 -2.45 -15.62 -5.02
C VAL A 15 -1.15 -16.42 -4.98
N ALA A 16 -1.22 -17.74 -5.21
CA ALA A 16 -0.04 -18.60 -5.24
C ALA A 16 0.97 -18.16 -6.32
N ILE A 17 0.49 -17.85 -7.53
CA ILE A 17 1.34 -17.36 -8.63
C ILE A 17 2.06 -16.05 -8.24
N VAL A 18 1.34 -15.09 -7.64
CA VAL A 18 1.96 -13.82 -7.20
C VAL A 18 2.98 -14.07 -6.10
N HIS A 19 2.66 -14.94 -5.13
CA HIS A 19 3.58 -15.31 -4.06
C HIS A 19 4.87 -15.95 -4.61
N ASP A 20 4.75 -16.86 -5.57
CA ASP A 20 5.91 -17.52 -6.18
C ASP A 20 6.76 -16.54 -6.99
N LEU A 21 6.14 -15.60 -7.70
CA LEU A 21 6.83 -14.52 -8.38
C LEU A 21 7.59 -13.62 -7.38
N MET A 22 6.97 -13.24 -6.26
CA MET A 22 7.64 -12.45 -5.22
C MET A 22 8.87 -13.19 -4.66
N ASN A 23 8.74 -14.49 -4.35
CA ASN A 23 9.87 -15.29 -3.88
C ASN A 23 10.96 -15.44 -4.94
N SER A 24 10.60 -15.58 -6.21
CA SER A 24 11.57 -15.66 -7.31
C SER A 24 12.36 -14.36 -7.44
N ARG A 25 11.71 -13.20 -7.31
CA ARG A 25 12.38 -11.90 -7.35
C ARG A 25 13.29 -11.69 -6.15
N LEU A 26 12.90 -12.15 -4.96
CA LEU A 26 13.78 -12.11 -3.79
C LEU A 26 15.03 -12.97 -3.99
N ARG A 27 14.88 -14.21 -4.49
CA ARG A 27 16.04 -15.07 -4.81
C ARG A 27 16.95 -14.43 -5.85
N GLN A 28 16.39 -13.82 -6.88
CA GLN A 28 17.17 -13.11 -7.90
C GLN A 28 17.93 -11.92 -7.30
N PHE A 29 17.29 -11.11 -6.45
CA PHE A 29 17.95 -10.01 -5.76
C PHE A 29 19.14 -10.50 -4.92
N LEU A 30 18.97 -11.59 -4.16
CA LEU A 30 20.04 -12.17 -3.36
C LEU A 30 21.17 -12.70 -4.25
N HIS A 31 20.86 -13.36 -5.37
CA HIS A 31 21.88 -13.83 -6.32
C HIS A 31 22.70 -12.67 -6.90
N VAL A 32 22.03 -11.60 -7.34
CA VAL A 32 22.73 -10.40 -7.84
C VAL A 32 23.64 -9.82 -6.75
N ALA A 33 23.11 -9.69 -5.53
CA ALA A 33 23.85 -9.11 -4.42
C ALA A 33 25.07 -9.94 -3.98
N GLU A 34 24.96 -11.27 -4.00
CA GLU A 34 25.95 -12.18 -3.41
C GLU A 34 26.91 -12.79 -4.44
N VAL A 35 26.53 -12.79 -5.71
CA VAL A 35 27.29 -13.45 -6.78
C VAL A 35 27.69 -12.47 -7.88
N GLU A 36 26.75 -11.69 -8.43
CA GLU A 36 27.04 -10.85 -9.60
C GLU A 36 27.75 -9.54 -9.23
N LEU A 37 27.35 -8.89 -8.12
CA LEU A 37 27.99 -7.63 -7.67
C LEU A 37 29.48 -7.80 -7.35
N PRO A 38 29.94 -8.84 -6.64
CA PRO A 38 31.37 -9.06 -6.44
C PRO A 38 32.17 -9.15 -7.75
N VAL A 39 31.63 -9.84 -8.76
CA VAL A 39 32.27 -9.92 -10.09
C VAL A 39 32.34 -8.54 -10.73
N LEU A 40 31.25 -7.76 -10.65
CA LEU A 40 31.23 -6.38 -11.15
C LEU A 40 32.28 -5.51 -10.45
N TYR A 41 32.48 -5.65 -9.15
CA TYR A 41 33.49 -4.88 -8.43
C TYR A 41 34.89 -5.11 -8.97
N ASP A 42 35.19 -6.36 -9.36
CA ASP A 42 36.48 -6.75 -9.92
C ASP A 42 36.60 -6.30 -11.39
N ASP A 43 35.54 -6.45 -12.20
CA ASP A 43 35.52 -6.03 -13.61
C ASP A 43 35.75 -4.51 -13.79
N PHE A 44 35.31 -3.71 -12.81
CA PHE A 44 35.47 -2.25 -12.81
C PHE A 44 36.62 -1.76 -11.93
N ASP A 45 37.43 -2.66 -11.35
CA ASP A 45 38.53 -2.35 -10.44
C ASP A 45 38.13 -1.35 -9.33
N LEU A 46 36.97 -1.59 -8.72
CA LEU A 46 36.44 -0.71 -7.67
C LEU A 46 37.34 -0.77 -6.44
N ASP A 47 37.65 0.40 -5.89
CA ASP A 47 38.38 0.52 -4.63
C ASP A 47 37.53 0.07 -3.42
N ALA A 48 38.19 -0.05 -2.27
CA ALA A 48 37.54 -0.53 -1.06
C ALA A 48 36.39 0.38 -0.58
N GLU A 49 36.54 1.70 -0.74
CA GLU A 49 35.53 2.68 -0.33
C GLU A 49 34.26 2.53 -1.18
N ALA A 50 34.39 2.42 -2.50
CA ALA A 50 33.25 2.21 -3.40
C ALA A 50 32.55 0.88 -3.13
N ARG A 51 33.30 -0.19 -2.87
CA ARG A 51 32.75 -1.51 -2.51
C ARG A 51 31.96 -1.44 -1.21
N GLU A 52 32.47 -0.75 -0.19
CA GLU A 52 31.77 -0.57 1.09
C GLU A 52 30.47 0.23 0.94
N VAL A 53 30.48 1.32 0.17
CA VAL A 53 29.28 2.13 -0.12
C VAL A 53 28.20 1.28 -0.80
N LEU A 54 28.57 0.50 -1.82
CA LEU A 54 27.63 -0.37 -2.52
C LEU A 54 27.10 -1.49 -1.60
N ALA A 55 27.96 -2.10 -0.78
CA ALA A 55 27.54 -3.10 0.19
C ALA A 55 26.56 -2.53 1.24
N GLY A 56 26.82 -1.31 1.73
CA GLY A 56 25.92 -0.59 2.62
C GLY A 56 24.55 -0.33 1.98
N TYR A 57 24.53 0.14 0.74
CA TYR A 57 23.28 0.36 0.00
C TYR A 57 22.47 -0.93 -0.19
N VAL A 58 23.13 -2.04 -0.55
CA VAL A 58 22.47 -3.35 -0.67
C VAL A 58 21.88 -3.79 0.68
N LEU A 59 22.57 -3.53 1.79
CA LEU A 59 22.07 -3.83 3.13
C LEU A 59 20.82 -3.01 3.47
N GLU A 60 20.80 -1.71 3.13
CA GLU A 60 19.62 -0.87 3.31
C GLU A 60 18.42 -1.39 2.50
N LEU A 61 18.63 -1.85 1.26
CA LEU A 61 17.58 -2.47 0.47
C LEU A 61 17.06 -3.77 1.10
N LYS A 62 17.95 -4.61 1.65
CA LYS A 62 17.55 -5.81 2.41
C LYS A 62 16.66 -5.43 3.61
N HIS A 63 17.05 -4.42 4.37
CA HIS A 63 16.26 -3.91 5.48
C HIS A 63 14.91 -3.35 5.02
N TRP A 64 14.88 -2.63 3.90
CA TRP A 64 13.66 -2.06 3.36
C TRP A 64 12.64 -3.13 2.94
N ILE A 65 13.09 -4.18 2.24
CA ILE A 65 12.24 -5.31 1.83
C ILE A 65 11.64 -6.01 3.05
N ALA A 66 12.48 -6.31 4.06
CA ALA A 66 12.02 -6.94 5.30
C ALA A 66 11.07 -6.02 6.09
N GLY A 67 11.41 -4.73 6.18
CA GLY A 67 10.62 -3.71 6.86
C GLY A 67 9.24 -3.54 6.21
N ILE A 68 9.15 -3.57 4.89
CA ILE A 68 7.87 -3.53 4.17
C ILE A 68 6.98 -4.70 4.54
N LEU A 69 7.51 -5.92 4.63
CA LEU A 69 6.72 -7.09 5.02
C LEU A 69 6.18 -6.94 6.45
N ILE A 70 7.03 -6.48 7.37
CA ILE A 70 6.65 -6.25 8.77
C ILE A 70 5.58 -5.16 8.86
N TRP A 71 5.77 -4.05 8.15
CA TRP A 71 4.81 -2.96 8.11
C TRP A 71 3.46 -3.40 7.54
N HIS A 72 3.44 -4.14 6.43
CA HIS A 72 2.18 -4.64 5.84
C HIS A 72 1.42 -5.55 6.81
N ARG A 73 2.12 -6.37 7.61
CA ARG A 73 1.51 -7.23 8.64
C ARG A 73 0.98 -6.44 9.84
N GLY A 74 1.64 -5.34 10.21
CA GLY A 74 1.32 -4.59 11.43
C GLY A 74 0.34 -3.42 11.21
N CYS A 75 0.36 -2.79 10.03
CA CYS A 75 -0.40 -1.58 9.77
C CYS A 75 -1.91 -1.83 9.70
N ARG A 76 -2.70 -0.79 9.93
CA ARG A 76 -4.17 -0.82 9.81
C ARG A 76 -4.67 -0.73 8.37
N ARG A 77 -3.86 -0.14 7.47
CA ARG A 77 -4.25 0.19 6.09
C ARG A 77 -4.82 -0.99 5.30
N TYR A 78 -4.39 -2.22 5.59
CA TYR A 78 -4.77 -3.42 4.84
C TYR A 78 -5.53 -4.47 5.66
N ARG A 79 -5.98 -4.11 6.86
CA ARG A 79 -6.80 -5.02 7.65
C ARG A 79 -8.22 -5.06 7.11
N GLU A 80 -8.81 -6.23 7.10
CA GLU A 80 -10.15 -6.45 6.57
C GLU A 80 -11.19 -5.54 7.26
N GLU A 81 -11.06 -5.36 8.58
CA GLU A 81 -11.93 -4.47 9.36
C GLU A 81 -11.80 -2.98 8.98
N ASP A 82 -10.60 -2.54 8.60
CA ASP A 82 -10.31 -1.16 8.23
C ASP A 82 -10.67 -0.87 6.76
N LEU A 83 -10.74 -1.92 5.91
CA LEU A 83 -11.17 -1.84 4.52
C LEU A 83 -12.69 -1.78 4.37
N ARG A 84 -13.44 -2.44 5.27
CA ARG A 84 -14.92 -2.45 5.27
C ARG A 84 -15.56 -1.11 5.66
N GLY A 85 -14.81 -0.23 6.32
CA GLY A 85 -15.24 1.13 6.68
C GLY A 85 -15.32 2.12 5.51
N GLY A 86 -14.84 1.72 4.33
CA GLY A 86 -14.95 2.48 3.09
C GLY A 86 -14.14 3.77 3.07
N HIS A 87 -13.17 3.86 2.16
CA HIS A 87 -12.68 5.15 1.62
C HIS A 87 -13.77 5.94 0.85
N ALA A 88 -15.03 5.50 0.94
CA ALA A 88 -16.22 6.08 0.36
C ALA A 88 -17.34 6.28 1.39
N ALA A 89 -17.05 6.31 2.69
CA ALA A 89 -17.97 7.01 3.59
C ALA A 89 -17.93 8.48 3.15
N PRO A 90 -19.03 9.07 2.64
CA PRO A 90 -19.05 10.51 2.44
C PRO A 90 -18.71 11.10 3.80
N TRP A 91 -17.83 12.08 3.83
CA TRP A 91 -17.72 12.95 5.00
C TRP A 91 -19.13 13.46 5.28
N HIS A 92 -19.82 12.87 6.25
CA HIS A 92 -21.03 13.44 6.80
C HIS A 92 -20.54 14.64 7.61
N LEU A 93 -20.30 15.75 6.92
CA LEU A 93 -20.35 17.08 7.51
C LEU A 93 -21.80 17.29 7.94
N SER A 94 -22.21 16.60 9.01
CA SER A 94 -23.36 17.00 9.79
C SER A 94 -23.09 18.46 10.13
N GLY A 95 -23.90 19.35 9.56
CA GLY A 95 -23.73 20.79 9.69
C GLY A 95 -23.54 21.20 11.17
N PRO A 96 -22.98 22.38 11.43
CA PRO A 96 -22.55 22.74 12.77
C PRO A 96 -23.74 22.69 13.76
N THR A 97 -23.58 21.93 14.85
CA THR A 97 -24.63 21.67 15.88
C THR A 97 -24.40 22.44 17.20
N GLY A 98 -23.49 23.43 17.20
CA GLY A 98 -23.15 24.23 18.37
C GLY A 98 -24.09 25.41 18.65
N LEU A 99 -23.96 26.02 19.82
CA LEU A 99 -24.66 27.26 20.19
C LEU A 99 -24.28 28.38 19.19
N GLY A 100 -25.27 29.12 18.69
CA GLY A 100 -25.07 30.17 17.67
C GLY A 100 -25.20 29.71 16.21
N THR A 101 -25.53 28.44 15.95
CA THR A 101 -25.65 27.87 14.59
C THR A 101 -27.05 27.95 13.98
N SER A 102 -28.00 28.63 14.65
CA SER A 102 -29.42 28.65 14.29
C SER A 102 -29.68 29.10 12.84
N ALA A 103 -28.89 30.04 12.31
CA ALA A 103 -29.04 30.54 10.93
C ALA A 103 -28.72 29.49 9.86
N ALA A 104 -27.80 28.55 10.14
CA ALA A 104 -27.43 27.49 9.20
C ALA A 104 -28.50 26.38 9.08
N GLN A 105 -29.43 26.30 10.04
CA GLN A 105 -30.54 25.33 10.02
C GLN A 105 -31.79 25.84 9.31
N VAL A 106 -31.94 27.17 9.16
CA VAL A 106 -33.10 27.80 8.49
C VAL A 106 -33.21 27.35 7.03
N THR A 107 -32.08 27.24 6.33
CA THR A 107 -32.02 26.75 4.94
C THR A 107 -32.52 25.32 4.82
N ARG A 108 -32.39 24.49 5.87
CA ARG A 108 -32.86 23.10 5.91
C ARG A 108 -34.38 23.02 6.08
N LEU A 109 -34.97 23.94 6.84
CA LEU A 109 -36.43 24.07 7.01
C LEU A 109 -37.12 24.60 5.74
N MET A 110 -36.45 25.49 5.00
CA MET A 110 -37.01 26.03 3.75
C MET A 110 -36.92 25.08 2.55
N ALA A 111 -36.08 24.04 2.62
CA ALA A 111 -35.96 23.03 1.57
C ALA A 111 -37.00 21.90 1.66
N GLN A 112 -37.90 21.93 2.66
CA GLN A 112 -38.96 20.94 2.80
C GLN A 112 -40.19 21.39 1.98
N PRO A 113 -40.63 20.64 0.95
CA PRO A 113 -41.79 21.04 0.17
C PRO A 113 -43.04 20.99 1.04
N ALA A 114 -43.82 22.07 1.01
CA ALA A 114 -45.08 22.20 1.73
C ALA A 114 -46.11 21.19 1.19
N GLY A 115 -46.26 20.06 1.87
CA GLY A 115 -47.35 19.10 1.67
C GLY A 115 -48.56 19.49 2.52
N SER A 116 -49.63 19.88 1.84
CA SER A 116 -50.90 20.44 2.32
C SER A 116 -51.71 19.53 3.26
N ARG A 117 -52.34 20.15 4.25
CA ARG A 117 -53.51 19.63 4.99
C ARG A 117 -54.72 19.50 4.05
N GLY A 118 -55.46 18.42 4.18
CA GLY A 118 -56.79 18.16 3.62
C GLY A 118 -57.36 16.91 4.26
#